data_AF-A0AAV8Z579-F1
#
_entry.id   AF-A0AAV8Z579-F1
#
_cell.length_a   1.000
_cell.length_b   1.000
_cell.length_c   1.000
_cell.angle_alpha   90.00
_cell.angle_beta   90.00
_cell.angle_gamma   90.00
#
_symmetry.space_group_name_H-M   'P 1'
#
loop_
_entity.id
_entity.type
_entity.pdbx_description
1 polymer ?
#
loop_
_entity_poly.entity_id
_entity_poly.type
_entity_poly.pdbx_seq_one_letter_code
_entity_poly.pdbx_strand_id
1 'polypeptide(L)'
;MDLYAVCDHTLKFTHCYAGEVGSTHDAMVLKRSEVWSYINVRAQEKFPDHTHLIGDKAYPCLPELIPPYKKNGHLTNHQKNLIFFISCQKYNREGF
;
A
#
# COMPACT_ATOMS: atom_id res chain seq x y z
N MET A 1 -8.25 7.91 -16.15
CA MET A 1 -8.72 6.52 -15.97
C MET A 1 -7.78 5.95 -14.96
N ASP A 2 -8.29 5.68 -13.77
CA ASP A 2 -7.45 5.30 -12.64
C ASP A 2 -7.54 3.79 -12.43
N LEU A 3 -6.37 3.17 -12.24
CA LEU A 3 -6.19 1.76 -11.97
C LEU A 3 -5.39 1.63 -10.68
N TYR A 4 -5.91 0.89 -9.71
CA TYR A 4 -5.11 0.44 -8.57
C TYR A 4 -5.34 -1.04 -8.33
N ALA A 5 -4.33 -1.69 -7.77
CA ALA A 5 -4.38 -3.08 -7.38
C ALA A 5 -3.73 -3.27 -6.02
N VAL A 6 -4.34 -4.12 -5.20
CA VAL A 6 -3.81 -4.55 -3.91
C VAL A 6 -3.28 -5.95 -4.09
N CYS A 7 -2.01 -6.14 -3.74
CA CYS A 7 -1.39 -7.46 -3.69
C CYS A 7 -1.14 -7.88 -2.24
N ASP A 8 -1.22 -9.17 -1.98
CA ASP A 8 -0.79 -9.72 -0.71
C ASP A 8 0.76 -9.80 -0.63
N HIS A 9 1.24 -10.43 0.44
CA HIS A 9 2.67 -10.64 0.67
C HIS A 9 3.31 -11.61 -0.35
N THR A 10 2.51 -12.43 -1.04
CA THR A 10 2.94 -13.35 -2.11
C THR A 10 2.85 -12.73 -3.51
N LEU A 11 2.66 -11.40 -3.59
CA LEU A 11 2.48 -10.67 -4.86
C LEU A 11 1.23 -11.07 -5.65
N LYS A 12 0.31 -11.84 -5.05
CA LYS A 12 -0.95 -12.18 -5.67
C LYS A 12 -1.90 -11.01 -5.56
N PHE A 13 -2.46 -10.58 -6.69
CA PHE A 13 -3.51 -9.58 -6.70
C PHE A 13 -4.74 -10.12 -5.99
N THR A 14 -5.14 -9.45 -4.91
CA THR A 14 -6.36 -9.78 -4.17
C THR A 14 -7.51 -8.89 -4.60
N HIS A 15 -7.21 -7.65 -4.99
CA HIS A 15 -8.19 -6.68 -5.46
C HIS A 15 -7.60 -5.86 -6.60
N CYS A 16 -8.36 -5.72 -7.68
CA CYS A 16 -8.03 -4.85 -8.80
C CYS A 16 -9.24 -3.97 -9.09
N TYR A 17 -9.02 -2.66 -9.22
CA TYR A 17 -10.07 -1.72 -9.56
C TYR A 17 -9.64 -0.86 -10.74
N ALA A 18 -10.50 -0.79 -11.74
CA ALA A 18 -10.37 0.05 -12.92
C ALA A 18 -11.74 0.69 -13.16
N GLY A 19 -11.88 2.00 -13.01
CA GLY A 19 -13.23 2.58 -13.15
C GLY A 19 -13.39 4.07 -12.98
N GLU A 20 -12.44 4.80 -12.38
CA GLU A 20 -12.64 6.24 -12.21
C GLU A 20 -12.41 6.98 -13.55
N VAL A 21 -13.51 7.51 -14.11
CA VAL A 21 -13.50 8.40 -15.27
C VAL A 21 -13.30 9.84 -14.80
N GLY A 22 -12.26 10.51 -15.30
CA GLY A 22 -11.86 11.86 -14.88
C GLY A 22 -10.45 11.91 -14.28
N SER A 23 -9.95 13.12 -14.02
CA SER A 23 -8.68 13.37 -13.32
C SER A 23 -8.92 13.36 -11.81
N THR A 24 -9.26 12.20 -11.26
CA THR A 24 -9.49 12.04 -9.83
C THR A 24 -8.16 11.78 -9.15
N HIS A 25 -7.88 12.43 -8.01
CA HIS A 25 -6.65 12.17 -7.27
C HIS A 25 -6.66 10.74 -6.70
N ASP A 26 -5.55 10.02 -6.78
CA ASP A 26 -5.41 8.63 -6.29
C ASP A 26 -5.92 8.44 -4.86
N ALA A 27 -5.75 9.43 -3.98
CA ALA A 27 -6.24 9.40 -2.60
C ALA A 27 -7.77 9.45 -2.49
N MET A 28 -8.44 10.12 -3.42
CA MET A 28 -9.90 10.16 -3.51
C MET A 28 -10.44 8.83 -4.08
N VAL A 29 -9.74 8.24 -5.05
CA VAL A 29 -10.04 6.89 -5.57
C VAL A 29 -9.93 5.85 -4.45
N LEU A 30 -8.86 5.91 -3.65
CA LEU A 30 -8.73 5.05 -2.47
C LEU A 30 -9.91 5.25 -1.53
N LYS A 31 -10.24 6.48 -1.14
CA LYS A 31 -11.36 6.74 -0.20
C LYS A 31 -12.72 6.21 -0.66
N ARG A 32 -12.93 6.12 -1.97
CA ARG A 32 -14.15 5.58 -2.59
C ARG A 32 -14.12 4.06 -2.77
N SER A 33 -12.95 3.44 -2.63
CA SER A 33 -12.77 2.00 -2.79
C SER A 33 -13.25 1.18 -1.60
N GLU A 34 -13.49 -0.11 -1.86
CA GLU A 34 -13.69 -1.13 -0.83
C GLU A 34 -12.46 -1.28 0.09
N VAL A 35 -11.25 -1.00 -0.43
CA VAL A 35 -10.01 -1.04 0.35
C VAL A 35 -10.03 -0.03 1.50
N TRP A 36 -10.66 1.13 1.30
CA TRP A 36 -10.84 2.10 2.38
C TRP A 36 -11.76 1.59 3.49
N SER A 37 -12.78 0.81 3.15
CA SER A 37 -13.62 0.11 4.13
C SER A 37 -12.83 -0.97 4.88
N TYR A 38 -11.93 -1.68 4.20
CA TYR A 38 -11.04 -2.65 4.86
C TYR A 38 -10.13 -1.99 5.90
N ILE A 39 -9.60 -0.81 5.58
CA ILE A 39 -8.73 -0.04 6.47
C ILE A 39 -9.51 0.54 7.66
N ASN A 40 -10.70 1.12 7.44
CA ASN A 40 -11.39 1.88 8.49
C ASN A 40 -12.40 1.06 9.30
N VAL A 41 -13.04 0.06 8.69
CA VAL A 41 -14.17 -0.67 9.29
C VAL A 41 -13.80 -2.12 9.58
N ARG A 42 -13.03 -2.77 8.70
CA ARG A 42 -12.67 -4.20 8.82
C ARG A 42 -11.20 -4.41 9.16
N ALA A 43 -10.56 -3.44 9.81
CA ALA A 43 -9.13 -3.45 10.12
C ALA A 43 -8.69 -4.74 10.81
N GLN A 44 -9.39 -5.13 11.88
CA GLN A 44 -9.07 -6.33 12.66
C GLN A 44 -9.19 -7.65 11.89
N GLU A 45 -10.08 -7.70 10.89
CA GLU A 45 -10.31 -8.90 10.08
C GLU A 45 -9.35 -8.95 8.88
N LYS A 46 -9.08 -7.81 8.26
CA LYS A 46 -8.28 -7.71 7.02
C LYS A 46 -6.80 -7.49 7.26
N PHE A 47 -6.43 -7.00 8.44
CA PHE A 47 -5.06 -6.72 8.85
C PHE A 47 -4.74 -7.42 10.21
N PRO A 48 -4.82 -8.75 10.28
CA PRO A 48 -4.43 -9.49 11.48
C PRO A 48 -2.92 -9.35 11.74
N ASP A 49 -2.50 -9.62 12.98
CA ASP A 49 -1.09 -9.72 13.37
C ASP A 49 -0.22 -8.50 13.04
N HIS A 50 -0.80 -7.29 13.14
CA HIS A 50 -0.12 -6.02 12.82
C HIS A 50 0.41 -5.99 11.37
N THR A 51 -0.35 -6.58 10.44
CA THR A 51 -0.06 -6.45 9.01
C THR A 51 -0.51 -5.09 8.50
N HIS A 52 0.20 -4.55 7.51
CA HIS A 52 -0.01 -3.19 7.01
C HIS A 52 0.07 -3.16 5.49
N LEU A 53 -0.80 -2.36 4.85
CA LEU A 53 -0.71 -2.08 3.42
C LEU A 53 0.31 -0.96 3.18
N ILE A 54 1.14 -1.13 2.15
CA ILE A 54 2.02 -0.06 1.68
C ILE A 54 1.31 0.67 0.54
N GLY A 55 1.09 1.97 0.76
CA GLY A 55 0.31 2.83 -0.12
C GLY A 55 1.12 3.61 -1.14
N ASP A 56 0.47 4.58 -1.79
CA ASP A 56 1.16 5.66 -2.49
C ASP A 56 1.57 6.78 -1.52
N LYS A 57 2.56 7.61 -1.89
CA LYS A 57 3.01 8.78 -1.10
C LYS A 57 1.91 9.80 -0.82
N ALA A 58 0.85 9.82 -1.63
CA ALA A 58 -0.29 10.71 -1.50
C ALA A 58 -1.32 10.21 -0.48
N TYR A 59 -1.17 8.99 0.03
CA TYR A 59 -2.10 8.40 0.98
C TYR A 59 -1.83 8.86 2.43
N PRO A 60 -2.88 8.91 3.27
CA PRO A 60 -2.72 9.20 4.68
C PRO A 60 -1.92 8.08 5.38
N CYS A 61 -1.13 8.45 6.38
CA CYS A 61 -0.46 7.49 7.25
C CYS A 61 -1.46 7.03 8.33
N LEU A 62 -1.92 5.79 8.20
CA LEU A 62 -2.82 5.11 9.12
C LEU A 62 -2.14 3.85 9.64
N PRO A 63 -2.58 3.28 10.77
CA PRO A 63 -2.01 2.03 11.27
C PRO A 63 -2.01 0.94 10.19
N GLU A 64 -3.09 0.75 9.47
CA GLU A 64 -3.25 -0.29 8.44
C GLU A 64 -2.75 0.15 7.04
N LEU A 65 -2.42 1.43 6.85
CA LEU A 65 -1.96 1.99 5.57
C LEU A 65 -0.76 2.90 5.78
N ILE A 66 0.42 2.40 5.43
CA ILE A 66 1.67 3.11 5.58
C ILE A 66 2.11 3.60 4.20
N PRO A 67 2.06 4.91 3.90
CA PRO A 67 2.61 5.43 2.66
C PRO A 67 4.13 5.23 2.65
N PRO A 68 4.74 5.06 1.45
CA PRO A 68 6.18 4.93 1.34
C PRO A 68 6.80 6.22 1.86
N TYR A 69 7.88 6.10 2.60
CA TYR A 69 8.58 7.26 3.15
C TYR A 69 8.94 8.23 2.01
N LYS A 70 8.47 9.49 2.10
CA LYS A 70 8.78 10.51 1.10
C LYS A 70 10.30 10.65 0.99
N LYS A 71 10.83 10.41 -0.21
CA LYS A 71 12.26 10.50 -0.54
C LYS A 71 12.69 11.98 -0.59
N ASN A 72 12.59 12.69 0.54
CA ASN A 72 12.91 14.12 0.66
C ASN A 72 14.43 14.38 0.75
N GLY A 73 15.26 13.56 0.10
CA GLY A 73 16.73 13.63 0.16
C GLY A 73 17.37 13.24 1.51
N HIS A 74 16.62 13.30 2.61
CA HIS A 74 17.10 13.05 3.98
C HIS A 74 16.68 11.69 4.55
N LEU A 75 16.55 10.67 3.70
CA LEU A 75 16.30 9.32 4.21
C LEU A 75 17.56 8.80 4.89
N THR A 76 17.47 8.51 6.19
CA THR A 76 18.55 7.83 6.90
C THR A 76 18.76 6.44 6.32
N ASN A 77 19.98 5.90 6.42
CA ASN A 77 20.29 4.56 5.92
C ASN A 77 19.37 3.49 6.54
N HIS A 78 18.90 3.71 7.77
CA HIS A 78 17.93 2.85 8.44
C HIS A 78 16.55 2.87 7.77
N GLN A 79 16.06 4.04 7.36
CA GLN A 79 14.78 4.18 6.65
C GLN A 79 14.85 3.61 5.22
N LYS A 80 15.98 3.81 4.53
CA LYS A 80 16.23 3.16 3.23
C LYS A 80 16.26 1.64 3.39
N ASN A 81 16.93 1.14 4.44
CA ASN A 81 16.98 -0.29 4.74
C ASN A 81 15.63 -0.85 5.14
N LEU A 82 14.74 -0.11 5.81
CA LEU A 82 13.40 -0.59 6.12
C LEU A 82 12.54 -0.72 4.84
N ILE A 83 12.54 0.31 3.99
CA ILE A 83 11.83 0.28 2.70
C ILE A 83 12.42 -0.81 1.79
N PHE A 84 13.75 -0.89 1.72
CA PHE A 84 14.46 -1.92 0.97
C PHE A 84 14.20 -3.30 1.57
N PHE A 85 14.22 -3.49 2.88
CA PHE A 85 13.97 -4.79 3.51
C PHE A 85 12.53 -5.25 3.27
N ILE A 86 11.54 -4.36 3.37
CA ILE A 86 10.15 -4.71 3.06
C ILE A 86 9.97 -4.96 1.54
N SER A 87 10.67 -4.20 0.70
CA SER A 87 10.69 -4.40 -0.76
C SER A 87 11.49 -5.64 -1.20
N CYS A 88 12.55 -6.01 -0.49
CA CYS A 88 13.48 -7.10 -0.80
C CYS A 88 13.16 -8.39 -0.06
N GLN A 89 12.40 -8.38 1.04
CA GLN A 89 11.71 -9.59 1.49
C GLN A 89 10.78 -10.13 0.38
N LYS A 90 10.25 -9.23 -0.48
CA LYS A 90 9.54 -9.61 -1.71
C LYS A 90 10.48 -10.04 -2.84
N TYR A 91 11.65 -9.42 -3.01
CA TYR A 91 12.60 -9.79 -4.09
C TYR A 91 13.46 -11.03 -3.81
N ASN A 92 13.77 -11.35 -2.55
CA ASN A 92 14.62 -12.49 -2.16
C ASN A 92 13.84 -13.81 -1.99
N ARG A 93 12.53 -13.82 -2.22
CA ARG A 93 11.75 -15.06 -2.33
C ARG A 93 11.36 -15.42 -3.78
N GLU A 94 11.61 -14.53 -4.73
CA GLU A 94 11.43 -14.73 -6.17
C GLU A 94 12.76 -15.15 -6.83
N GLY A 95 13.42 -16.11 -6.20
CA GLY A 95 14.59 -16.79 -6.74
C GLY A 95 14.29 -18.28 -6.79
N PHE A 96 13.36 -18.69 -7.66
CA PHE A 96 13.32 -19.90 -8.49
C PHE A 96 11.99 -19.97 -9.24
#